data_AF-A0A924C5T8-F1
#
_entry.id   AF-A0A924C5T8-F1
#
_cell.length_a   1.000
_cell.length_b   1.000
_cell.length_c   1.000
_cell.angle_alpha   90.00
_cell.angle_beta   90.00
_cell.angle_gamma   90.00
#
_symmetry.space_group_name_H-M   'P 1'
#
loop_
_entity.id
_entity.type
_entity.pdbx_description
1 polymer ?
#
loop_
_entity_poly.entity_id
_entity_poly.type
_entity_poly.pdbx_seq_one_letter_code
_entity_poly.pdbx_strand_id
1 'polypeptide(L)'
;RGDYLIDGNPNPHDILDVLGIEPLAEFLCAEIQEVYRLQGVRINDKHIETIVRQMLQKVEITKSGGTTMLVGEQVDRLEMEEQNAKLGKNEVHAEGKPVLLGITKASLQTKSFISAASFQETTRVLTEAAVQGKIDTLTGLKENVIVGRLIPAGTGAAMARMRVTATSRDAALRASQAAKLEAMVVPLPAEADSLSSPLGAVVGG
;
A
#
# COMPACT_ATOMS: atom_id res chain seq x y z
N ARG A 1 -15.16 20.17 -26.42
CA ARG A 1 -14.83 18.74 -26.66
C ARG A 1 -15.56 17.99 -25.54
N GLY A 2 -16.70 17.38 -25.86
CA GLY A 2 -17.64 16.81 -24.86
C GLY A 2 -19.12 17.12 -25.11
N ASP A 3 -19.48 17.69 -26.26
CA ASP A 3 -20.87 17.99 -26.59
C ASP A 3 -21.63 16.70 -26.97
N TYR A 4 -22.87 16.58 -26.51
CA TYR A 4 -23.74 15.46 -26.81
C TYR A 4 -24.01 15.39 -28.32
N LEU A 5 -23.51 14.34 -28.97
CA LEU A 5 -23.71 14.10 -30.40
C LEU A 5 -24.97 13.29 -30.71
N ILE A 6 -25.50 12.55 -29.71
CA ILE A 6 -26.67 11.67 -29.83
C ILE A 6 -27.52 11.81 -28.57
N ASP A 7 -28.85 11.78 -28.74
CA ASP A 7 -29.82 11.81 -27.65
C ASP A 7 -29.92 10.41 -26.99
N GLY A 8 -29.66 10.32 -25.68
CA GLY A 8 -29.61 9.06 -24.94
C GLY A 8 -28.92 9.18 -23.57
N ASN A 9 -29.05 8.15 -22.72
CA ASN A 9 -28.37 8.11 -21.43
C ASN A 9 -26.84 8.03 -21.67
N PRO A 10 -26.04 8.98 -21.16
CA PRO A 10 -24.60 8.98 -21.39
C PRO A 10 -23.93 7.71 -20.88
N ASN A 11 -22.99 7.19 -21.67
CA ASN A 11 -22.21 6.02 -21.29
C ASN A 11 -21.19 6.41 -20.20
N PRO A 12 -21.17 5.75 -19.03
CA PRO A 12 -20.21 6.02 -17.96
C PRO A 12 -18.74 5.97 -18.38
N HIS A 13 -18.39 5.11 -19.35
CA HIS A 13 -17.03 5.04 -19.88
C HIS A 13 -16.65 6.29 -20.68
N ASP A 14 -17.56 6.80 -21.49
CA ASP A 14 -17.34 8.00 -22.31
C ASP A 14 -17.24 9.26 -21.42
N ILE A 15 -18.04 9.32 -20.35
CA ILE A 15 -17.95 10.38 -19.34
C ILE A 15 -16.55 10.38 -18.70
N LEU A 16 -16.04 9.21 -18.32
CA LEU A 16 -14.71 9.11 -17.71
C LEU A 16 -13.61 9.61 -18.65
N ASP A 17 -13.66 9.20 -19.91
CA ASP A 17 -12.63 9.49 -20.90
C ASP A 17 -12.61 10.96 -21.32
N VAL A 18 -13.76 11.62 -21.34
CA VAL A 18 -13.90 13.00 -21.83
C VAL A 18 -13.94 14.03 -20.71
N LEU A 19 -14.69 13.77 -19.64
CA LEU A 19 -14.97 14.73 -18.57
C LEU A 19 -14.17 14.45 -17.30
N GLY A 20 -13.74 13.20 -17.08
CA GLY A 20 -12.90 12.81 -15.95
C GLY A 20 -13.66 12.13 -14.81
N ILE A 21 -12.99 12.01 -13.65
CA ILE A 21 -13.47 11.22 -12.51
C ILE A 21 -14.59 11.93 -11.76
N GLU A 22 -14.44 13.24 -11.52
CA GLU A 22 -15.39 14.02 -10.74
C GLU A 22 -16.78 14.07 -11.41
N PRO A 23 -16.91 14.37 -12.72
CA PRO A 23 -18.20 14.38 -13.39
C PRO A 23 -18.83 12.98 -13.47
N LEU A 24 -18.02 11.93 -13.63
CA LEU A 24 -18.50 10.55 -13.57
C LEU A 24 -19.07 10.20 -12.20
N ALA A 25 -18.38 10.57 -11.13
CA ALA A 25 -18.82 10.26 -9.77
C ALA A 25 -20.14 10.96 -9.44
N GLU A 26 -20.28 12.23 -9.83
CA GLU A 26 -21.53 12.99 -9.67
C GLU A 26 -22.67 12.34 -10.46
N PHE A 27 -22.44 11.98 -11.72
CA PHE A 27 -23.41 11.28 -12.56
C PHE A 27 -23.87 9.96 -11.92
N LEU A 28 -22.94 9.09 -11.52
CA LEU A 28 -23.28 7.79 -10.91
C LEU A 28 -24.05 7.96 -9.59
N CYS A 29 -23.64 8.92 -8.77
CA CYS A 29 -24.34 9.23 -7.53
C CYS A 29 -25.77 9.71 -7.78
N ALA A 30 -25.98 10.61 -8.74
CA ALA A 30 -27.30 11.11 -9.08
C ALA A 30 -28.23 9.99 -9.59
N GLU A 31 -27.81 9.23 -10.59
CA GLU A 31 -28.61 8.16 -11.20
C GLU A 31 -29.03 7.09 -10.18
N ILE A 32 -28.09 6.64 -9.34
CA ILE A 32 -28.37 5.64 -8.31
C ILE A 32 -29.34 6.22 -7.26
N GLN A 33 -29.11 7.47 -6.85
CA GLN A 33 -29.90 8.13 -5.83
C GLN A 33 -31.35 8.38 -6.29
N GLU A 34 -31.57 8.68 -7.57
CA GLU A 34 -32.91 8.82 -8.15
C GLU A 34 -33.74 7.54 -8.03
N VAL A 35 -33.14 6.38 -8.28
CA VAL A 35 -33.81 5.08 -8.13
C VAL A 35 -34.20 4.81 -6.68
N TYR A 36 -33.30 5.07 -5.72
CA TYR A 36 -33.61 4.91 -4.29
C TYR A 36 -34.69 5.90 -3.81
N ARG A 37 -34.61 7.16 -4.27
CA ARG A 37 -35.64 8.17 -3.98
C ARG A 37 -37.00 7.76 -4.53
N LEU A 38 -37.05 7.21 -5.74
CA LEU A 38 -38.29 6.72 -6.37
C LEU A 38 -38.94 5.60 -5.55
N GLN A 39 -38.14 4.74 -4.93
CA GLN A 39 -38.60 3.67 -4.04
C GLN A 39 -38.88 4.15 -2.61
N GLY A 40 -38.72 5.45 -2.32
CA GLY A 40 -38.94 6.04 -1.00
C GLY A 40 -37.86 5.68 0.04
N VAL A 41 -36.73 5.11 -0.40
CA VAL A 41 -35.65 4.70 0.49
C VAL A 41 -34.62 5.82 0.59
N ARG A 42 -34.31 6.24 1.82
CA ARG A 42 -33.29 7.27 2.08
C ARG A 42 -31.94 6.61 2.32
N ILE A 43 -30.97 6.91 1.45
CA ILE A 43 -29.56 6.51 1.60
C ILE A 43 -28.67 7.76 1.52
N ASN A 44 -27.60 7.79 2.31
CA ASN A 44 -26.62 8.88 2.27
C ASN A 44 -25.65 8.68 1.10
N ASP A 45 -25.42 9.74 0.33
CA ASP A 45 -24.56 9.73 -0.86
C ASP A 45 -23.14 9.22 -0.55
N LYS A 46 -22.62 9.43 0.67
CA LYS A 46 -21.32 8.90 1.12
C LYS A 46 -21.16 7.39 0.93
N HIS A 47 -22.25 6.62 1.03
CA HIS A 47 -22.20 5.18 0.81
C HIS A 47 -21.99 4.86 -0.67
N ILE A 48 -22.68 5.58 -1.56
CA ILE A 48 -22.56 5.41 -3.00
C ILE A 48 -21.17 5.85 -3.45
N GLU A 49 -20.69 7.01 -2.99
CA GLU A 49 -19.33 7.50 -3.28
C GLU A 49 -18.26 6.51 -2.85
N THR A 50 -18.44 5.86 -1.69
CA THR A 50 -17.50 4.85 -1.21
C THR A 50 -17.46 3.64 -2.15
N ILE A 51 -18.59 3.25 -2.76
CA ILE A 51 -18.65 2.17 -3.76
C ILE A 51 -18.03 2.62 -5.09
N VAL A 52 -18.37 3.82 -5.58
CA VAL A 52 -17.82 4.39 -6.82
C VAL A 52 -16.30 4.50 -6.74
N ARG A 53 -15.76 4.89 -5.57
CA ARG A 53 -14.31 4.87 -5.32
C ARG A 53 -13.69 3.49 -5.54
N GLN A 54 -14.38 2.41 -5.15
CA GLN A 54 -13.90 1.04 -5.36
C GLN A 54 -13.94 0.65 -6.85
N MET A 55 -14.87 1.20 -7.63
CA MET A 55 -14.97 0.97 -9.07
C MET A 55 -13.88 1.68 -9.89
N LEU A 56 -13.24 2.71 -9.33
CA LEU A 56 -12.21 3.55 -9.96
C LEU A 56 -10.80 3.34 -9.38
N GLN A 57 -10.53 2.20 -8.76
CA GLN A 57 -9.22 1.93 -8.13
C GLN A 57 -8.10 1.65 -9.12
N LYS A 58 -8.44 1.17 -10.33
CA LYS A 58 -7.47 0.75 -11.34
C LYS A 58 -7.16 1.86 -12.32
N VAL A 59 -5.91 1.86 -12.78
CA VAL A 59 -5.42 2.71 -13.86
C VAL A 59 -4.76 1.83 -14.92
N GLU A 60 -5.00 2.14 -16.18
CA GLU A 60 -4.31 1.52 -17.31
C GLU A 60 -3.10 2.37 -17.67
N ILE A 61 -1.92 1.76 -17.67
CA ILE A 61 -0.67 2.45 -17.93
C ILE A 61 -0.58 2.85 -19.40
N THR A 62 -0.45 4.14 -19.66
CA THR A 62 -0.24 4.71 -21.01
C THR A 62 1.22 4.93 -21.32
N LYS A 63 2.03 5.27 -20.29
CA LYS A 63 3.48 5.41 -20.39
C LYS A 63 4.12 4.78 -19.17
N SER A 64 5.09 3.91 -19.39
CA SER A 64 5.84 3.22 -18.32
C SER A 64 6.86 4.14 -17.63
N GLY A 65 7.40 5.13 -18.33
CA GLY A 65 8.44 6.00 -17.79
C GLY A 65 9.69 5.21 -17.35
N GLY A 66 10.29 5.59 -16.22
CA GLY A 66 11.38 4.89 -15.56
C GLY A 66 10.94 3.76 -14.62
N THR A 67 9.64 3.44 -14.57
CA THR A 67 9.12 2.35 -13.72
C THR A 67 9.21 1.00 -14.44
N THR A 68 8.98 -0.09 -13.70
CA THR A 68 8.92 -1.45 -14.26
C THR A 68 7.54 -1.83 -14.83
N MET A 69 6.59 -0.89 -14.84
CA MET A 69 5.22 -1.16 -15.30
C MET A 69 5.12 -1.24 -16.82
N LEU A 70 4.20 -2.06 -17.34
CA LEU A 70 4.04 -2.24 -18.78
C LEU A 70 2.90 -1.38 -19.32
N VAL A 71 3.07 -0.85 -20.54
CA VAL A 71 2.00 -0.11 -21.23
C VAL A 71 0.84 -1.06 -21.56
N GLY A 72 -0.39 -0.63 -21.26
CA GLY A 72 -1.61 -1.44 -21.36
C GLY A 72 -1.88 -2.32 -20.15
N GLU A 73 -0.98 -2.36 -19.16
CA GLU A 73 -1.21 -3.06 -17.90
C GLU A 73 -2.19 -2.28 -17.02
N GLN A 74 -3.11 -3.00 -16.35
CA GLN A 74 -4.00 -2.42 -15.34
C GLN A 74 -3.44 -2.65 -13.94
N VAL A 75 -3.01 -1.57 -13.29
CA VAL A 75 -2.45 -1.58 -11.94
C VAL A 75 -3.33 -0.81 -10.97
N ASP A 76 -3.15 -1.01 -9.67
CA ASP A 76 -3.81 -0.15 -8.68
C ASP A 76 -3.22 1.27 -8.73
N ARG A 77 -4.09 2.28 -8.67
CA ARG A 77 -3.67 3.69 -8.68
C ARG A 77 -2.62 4.00 -7.61
N LEU A 78 -2.85 3.50 -6.39
CA LEU A 78 -1.91 3.67 -5.27
C LEU A 78 -0.56 3.00 -5.53
N GLU A 79 -0.54 1.88 -6.26
CA GLU A 79 0.71 1.18 -6.59
C GLU A 79 1.52 1.94 -7.63
N MET A 80 0.85 2.50 -8.64
CA MET A 80 1.48 3.40 -9.62
C MET A 80 2.06 4.64 -8.91
N GLU A 81 1.31 5.24 -7.98
CA GLU A 81 1.77 6.38 -7.18
C GLU A 81 2.98 6.01 -6.29
N GLU A 82 2.96 4.85 -5.64
CA GLU A 82 4.08 4.34 -4.83
C GLU A 82 5.33 4.03 -5.66
N GLN A 83 5.18 3.48 -6.86
CA GLN A 83 6.28 3.23 -7.81
C GLN A 83 6.89 4.56 -8.27
N ASN A 84 6.05 5.52 -8.65
CA ASN A 84 6.50 6.85 -9.06
C ASN A 84 7.19 7.60 -7.91
N ALA A 85 6.72 7.44 -6.67
CA ALA A 85 7.34 8.07 -5.50
C ALA A 85 8.75 7.54 -5.17
N LYS A 86 9.12 6.34 -5.67
CA LYS A 86 10.47 5.77 -5.51
C LYS A 86 11.46 6.32 -6.53
N LEU A 87 10.99 6.92 -7.62
CA LEU A 87 11.83 7.46 -8.67
C LEU A 87 12.54 8.75 -8.21
N GLY A 88 13.72 9.00 -8.77
CA GLY A 88 14.46 10.24 -8.56
C GLY A 88 13.77 11.43 -9.21
N LYS A 89 14.05 12.66 -8.72
CA LYS A 89 13.44 13.91 -9.23
C LYS A 89 13.60 14.15 -10.75
N ASN A 90 14.57 13.50 -11.39
CA ASN A 90 14.90 13.66 -12.81
C ASN A 90 14.43 12.47 -13.66
N GLU A 91 13.75 11.48 -13.07
CA GLU A 91 13.24 10.31 -13.78
C GLU A 91 11.81 10.54 -14.24
N VAL A 92 11.46 9.95 -15.39
CA VAL A 92 10.13 10.11 -15.98
C VAL A 92 9.15 9.22 -15.23
N HIS A 93 8.10 9.80 -14.66
CA HIS A 93 7.05 9.05 -13.99
C HIS A 93 6.20 8.24 -14.98
N ALA A 94 5.62 7.15 -14.51
CA ALA A 94 4.58 6.45 -15.23
C ALA A 94 3.29 7.28 -15.26
N GLU A 95 2.63 7.29 -16.40
CA GLU A 95 1.32 7.92 -16.61
C GLU A 95 0.27 6.85 -16.92
N GLY A 96 -0.86 6.90 -16.23
CA GLY A 96 -1.98 5.99 -16.46
C GLY A 96 -3.30 6.73 -16.57
N LYS A 97 -4.26 6.13 -17.27
CA LYS A 97 -5.64 6.60 -17.36
C LYS A 97 -6.52 5.80 -16.40
N PRO A 98 -7.45 6.45 -15.66
CA PRO A 98 -8.38 5.73 -14.79
C PRO A 98 -9.27 4.80 -15.62
N VAL A 99 -9.58 3.63 -15.06
CA VAL A 99 -10.47 2.65 -15.69
C VAL A 99 -11.67 2.43 -14.78
N LEU A 100 -12.87 2.62 -15.33
CA LEU A 100 -14.11 2.26 -14.63
C LEU A 100 -14.32 0.75 -14.71
N LEU A 101 -14.40 0.09 -13.55
CA LEU A 101 -14.69 -1.33 -13.43
C LEU A 101 -16.02 -1.57 -12.73
N GLY A 102 -16.79 -2.54 -13.20
CA GLY A 102 -17.95 -3.05 -12.46
C GLY A 102 -17.55 -3.66 -11.12
N ILE A 103 -18.45 -3.64 -10.13
CA ILE A 103 -18.19 -4.10 -8.75
C ILE A 103 -17.65 -5.54 -8.72
N THR A 104 -18.20 -6.44 -9.53
CA THR A 104 -17.75 -7.83 -9.64
C THR A 104 -16.30 -7.92 -10.14
N LYS A 105 -15.97 -7.18 -11.19
CA LYS A 105 -14.61 -7.19 -11.77
C LYS A 105 -13.59 -6.54 -10.84
N ALA A 106 -13.95 -5.41 -10.22
CA ALA A 106 -13.12 -4.76 -9.19
C ALA A 106 -12.87 -5.70 -7.99
N SER A 107 -13.86 -6.48 -7.58
CA SER A 107 -13.74 -7.44 -6.47
C SER A 107 -12.90 -8.68 -6.80
N LEU A 108 -12.78 -9.05 -8.08
CA LEU A 108 -11.91 -10.15 -8.52
C LEU A 108 -10.46 -9.70 -8.72
N GLN A 109 -10.23 -8.42 -9.08
CA GLN A 109 -8.91 -7.85 -9.33
C GLN A 109 -8.23 -7.24 -8.09
N THR A 110 -8.59 -7.71 -6.89
CA THR A 110 -7.95 -7.28 -5.64
C THR A 110 -6.54 -7.85 -5.50
N LYS A 111 -5.68 -7.19 -4.71
CA LYS A 111 -4.29 -7.65 -4.46
C LYS A 111 -4.23 -9.03 -3.79
N SER A 112 -5.18 -9.32 -2.91
CA SER A 112 -5.23 -10.58 -2.21
C SER A 112 -5.92 -11.65 -3.05
N PHE A 113 -5.15 -12.68 -3.42
CA PHE A 113 -5.72 -13.84 -4.10
C PHE A 113 -6.61 -14.67 -3.16
N ILE A 114 -6.35 -14.65 -1.83
CA ILE A 114 -7.19 -15.34 -0.83
C ILE A 114 -8.57 -14.67 -0.79
N SER A 115 -8.61 -13.35 -0.74
CA SER A 115 -9.86 -12.58 -0.79
C SER A 115 -10.58 -12.75 -2.12
N ALA A 116 -9.87 -12.68 -3.24
CA ALA A 116 -10.46 -12.87 -4.57
C ALA A 116 -11.05 -14.29 -4.74
N ALA A 117 -10.31 -15.33 -4.34
CA ALA A 117 -10.74 -16.73 -4.45
C ALA A 117 -11.94 -17.05 -3.56
N SER A 118 -12.11 -16.31 -2.44
CA SER A 118 -13.27 -16.42 -1.55
C SER A 118 -14.55 -15.79 -2.10
N PHE A 119 -14.44 -14.91 -3.11
CA PHE A 119 -15.58 -14.26 -3.71
C PHE A 119 -16.21 -15.14 -4.80
N GLN A 120 -15.48 -15.37 -5.89
CA GLN A 120 -15.91 -16.18 -7.04
C GLN A 120 -14.66 -16.76 -7.77
N GLU A 121 -14.89 -17.67 -8.70
CA GLU A 121 -13.86 -18.17 -9.64
C GLU A 121 -12.63 -18.81 -8.97
N THR A 122 -12.84 -19.47 -7.82
CA THR A 122 -11.79 -20.01 -6.93
C THR A 122 -10.71 -20.80 -7.68
N THR A 123 -11.09 -21.71 -8.58
CA THR A 123 -10.12 -22.52 -9.35
C THR A 123 -9.20 -21.65 -10.20
N ARG A 124 -9.76 -20.71 -10.97
CA ARG A 124 -8.96 -19.82 -11.84
C ARG A 124 -8.00 -18.98 -11.01
N VAL A 125 -8.50 -18.33 -9.96
CA VAL A 125 -7.71 -17.43 -9.10
C VAL A 125 -6.55 -18.16 -8.44
N LEU A 126 -6.79 -19.36 -7.90
CA LEU A 126 -5.72 -20.14 -7.25
C LEU A 126 -4.69 -20.66 -8.25
N THR A 127 -5.10 -21.08 -9.46
CA THR A 127 -4.16 -21.51 -10.50
C THR A 127 -3.27 -20.35 -10.95
N GLU A 128 -3.84 -19.18 -11.22
CA GLU A 128 -3.05 -17.99 -11.60
C GLU A 128 -2.08 -17.58 -10.48
N ALA A 129 -2.53 -17.57 -9.23
CA ALA A 129 -1.69 -17.24 -8.09
C ALA A 129 -0.53 -18.24 -7.92
N ALA A 130 -0.79 -19.55 -8.11
CA ALA A 130 0.23 -20.59 -8.03
C ALA A 130 1.27 -20.48 -9.16
N VAL A 131 0.82 -20.24 -10.40
CA VAL A 131 1.72 -20.10 -11.56
C VAL A 131 2.59 -18.84 -11.43
N GLN A 132 2.04 -17.75 -10.90
CA GLN A 132 2.77 -16.50 -10.70
C GLN A 132 3.57 -16.46 -9.39
N GLY A 133 3.42 -17.47 -8.52
CA GLY A 133 4.07 -17.50 -7.20
C GLY A 133 3.65 -16.33 -6.30
N LYS A 134 2.39 -15.88 -6.37
CA LYS A 134 1.91 -14.73 -5.60
C LYS A 134 1.98 -15.00 -4.09
N ILE A 135 2.39 -13.98 -3.35
CA ILE A 135 2.41 -13.99 -1.87
C ILE A 135 1.34 -13.03 -1.37
N ASP A 136 0.50 -13.50 -0.46
CA ASP A 136 -0.54 -12.69 0.18
C ASP A 136 -0.03 -12.10 1.51
N THR A 137 -0.13 -10.78 1.65
CA THR A 137 0.36 -10.06 2.84
C THR A 137 -0.67 -9.95 3.97
N LEU A 138 -1.89 -10.46 3.81
CA LEU A 138 -2.96 -10.45 4.81
C LEU A 138 -3.26 -9.04 5.35
N THR A 139 -3.32 -8.04 4.47
CA THR A 139 -3.58 -6.64 4.84
C THR A 139 -5.07 -6.29 4.85
N GLY A 140 -5.91 -7.13 4.25
CA GLY A 140 -7.34 -6.95 4.10
C GLY A 140 -8.17 -7.59 5.22
N LEU A 141 -9.47 -7.30 5.23
CA LEU A 141 -10.38 -7.81 6.24
C LEU A 141 -10.66 -9.31 6.03
N LYS A 142 -11.01 -9.71 4.80
CA LYS A 142 -11.43 -11.08 4.48
C LYS A 142 -10.30 -12.10 4.70
N GLU A 143 -9.08 -11.79 4.26
CA GLU A 143 -7.94 -12.70 4.47
C GLU A 143 -7.72 -13.00 5.95
N ASN A 144 -7.75 -11.97 6.81
CA ASN A 144 -7.53 -12.14 8.25
C ASN A 144 -8.65 -12.95 8.90
N VAL A 145 -9.90 -12.75 8.47
CA VAL A 145 -11.03 -13.58 8.95
C VAL A 145 -10.84 -15.04 8.55
N ILE A 146 -10.46 -15.32 7.29
CA ILE A 146 -10.28 -16.69 6.78
C ILE A 146 -9.15 -17.42 7.53
N VAL A 147 -8.05 -16.72 7.82
CA VAL A 147 -6.87 -17.29 8.52
C VAL A 147 -7.06 -17.30 10.05
N GLY A 148 -8.09 -16.66 10.59
CA GLY A 148 -8.37 -16.61 12.03
C GLY A 148 -7.52 -15.60 12.82
N ARG A 149 -7.01 -14.55 12.15
CA ARG A 149 -6.27 -13.45 12.78
C ARG A 149 -7.19 -12.26 13.07
N LEU A 150 -6.76 -11.36 13.95
CA LEU A 150 -7.47 -10.11 14.19
C LEU A 150 -7.54 -9.27 12.90
N ILE A 151 -8.73 -8.78 12.58
CA ILE A 151 -8.95 -7.92 11.41
C ILE A 151 -8.24 -6.56 11.59
N PRO A 152 -7.76 -5.93 10.50
CA PRO A 152 -7.07 -4.64 10.54
C PRO A 152 -8.05 -3.45 10.66
N ALA A 153 -9.14 -3.62 11.39
CA ALA A 153 -10.17 -2.61 11.61
C ALA A 153 -10.63 -2.62 13.07
N GLY A 154 -11.23 -1.50 13.52
CA GLY A 154 -11.74 -1.37 14.90
C GLY A 154 -10.68 -1.64 15.96
N THR A 155 -10.98 -2.56 16.88
CA THR A 155 -10.08 -2.97 17.98
C THR A 155 -8.81 -3.63 17.48
N GLY A 156 -8.86 -4.41 16.39
CA GLY A 156 -7.67 -5.06 15.83
C GLY A 156 -6.65 -4.04 15.31
N ALA A 157 -7.11 -2.96 14.66
CA ALA A 157 -6.24 -1.86 14.26
C ALA A 157 -5.66 -1.10 15.46
N ALA A 158 -6.45 -0.88 16.51
CA ALA A 158 -5.97 -0.24 17.73
C ALA A 158 -4.88 -1.07 18.43
N MET A 159 -5.07 -2.39 18.54
CA MET A 159 -4.08 -3.33 19.09
C MET A 159 -2.80 -3.36 18.25
N ALA A 160 -2.93 -3.36 16.92
CA ALA A 160 -1.77 -3.28 16.03
C ALA A 160 -0.95 -1.99 16.25
N ARG A 161 -1.61 -0.83 16.34
CA ARG A 161 -0.95 0.46 16.64
C ARG A 161 -0.27 0.48 18.00
N MET A 162 -0.93 -0.07 19.02
CA MET A 162 -0.36 -0.19 20.37
C MET A 162 0.90 -1.07 20.35
N ARG A 163 0.84 -2.21 19.66
CA ARG A 163 1.98 -3.11 19.52
C ARG A 163 3.17 -2.43 18.84
N VAL A 164 2.94 -1.74 17.72
CA VAL A 164 4.02 -1.00 17.01
C VAL A 164 4.64 0.07 17.92
N THR A 165 3.81 0.82 18.66
CA THR A 165 4.29 1.83 19.61
C THR A 165 5.08 1.20 20.76
N ALA A 166 4.65 0.06 21.30
CA ALA A 166 5.37 -0.65 22.35
C ALA A 166 6.73 -1.17 21.85
N THR A 167 6.74 -1.84 20.69
CA THR A 167 7.99 -2.38 20.11
C THR A 167 8.99 -1.28 19.76
N SER A 168 8.54 -0.15 19.22
CA SER A 168 9.42 1.00 18.93
C SER A 168 10.01 1.62 20.19
N ARG A 169 9.21 1.74 21.27
CA ARG A 169 9.70 2.21 22.58
C ARG A 169 10.71 1.23 23.18
N ASP A 170 10.43 -0.06 23.14
CA ASP A 170 11.35 -1.09 23.65
C ASP A 170 12.67 -1.10 22.87
N ALA A 171 12.63 -0.91 21.56
CA ALA A 171 13.81 -0.79 20.71
C ALA A 171 14.64 0.46 21.06
N ALA A 172 13.99 1.61 21.25
CA ALA A 172 14.66 2.85 21.65
C ALA A 172 15.31 2.74 23.03
N LEU A 173 14.63 2.11 24.00
CA LEU A 173 15.18 1.86 25.32
C LEU A 173 16.42 0.95 25.26
N ARG A 174 16.36 -0.16 24.51
CA ARG A 174 17.52 -1.05 24.31
C ARG A 174 18.70 -0.33 23.65
N ALA A 175 18.44 0.50 22.63
CA ALA A 175 19.49 1.30 21.99
C ALA A 175 20.13 2.29 22.97
N SER A 176 19.32 2.96 23.81
CA SER A 176 19.83 3.89 24.83
C SER A 176 20.64 3.17 25.93
N GLN A 177 20.25 1.94 26.28
CA GLN A 177 20.94 1.12 27.27
C GLN A 177 22.28 0.60 26.73
N ALA A 178 22.31 0.16 25.47
CA ALA A 178 23.54 -0.24 24.78
C ALA A 178 24.54 0.93 24.72
N ALA A 179 24.09 2.12 24.30
CA ALA A 179 24.94 3.31 24.25
C ALA A 179 25.47 3.73 25.63
N LYS A 180 24.66 3.59 26.69
CA LYS A 180 25.10 3.84 28.08
C LYS A 180 26.12 2.81 28.57
N LEU A 181 25.95 1.54 28.22
CA LEU A 181 26.90 0.48 28.56
C LEU A 181 28.24 0.68 27.84
N GLU A 182 28.22 1.01 26.55
CA GLU A 182 29.42 1.35 25.78
C GLU A 182 30.15 2.56 26.36
N ALA A 183 29.44 3.59 26.80
CA ALA A 183 30.03 4.76 27.45
C ALA A 183 30.60 4.47 28.86
N MET A 184 30.16 3.40 29.54
CA MET A 184 30.68 2.97 30.85
C MET A 184 31.87 2.02 30.74
N VAL A 185 32.17 1.45 29.57
CA VAL A 185 33.41 0.70 29.35
C VAL A 185 34.56 1.70 29.19
N VAL A 186 35.19 2.03 30.31
CA VAL A 186 36.41 2.83 30.37
C VAL A 186 37.51 2.15 29.54
N PRO A 187 38.25 2.85 28.66
CA PRO A 187 39.43 2.29 28.01
C PRO A 187 40.45 1.93 29.09
N LEU A 188 40.82 0.65 29.19
CA LEU A 188 41.92 0.21 30.05
C LEU A 188 43.16 1.09 29.75
N PRO A 189 43.77 1.74 30.77
CA PRO A 189 45.00 2.46 30.54
C PRO A 189 46.05 1.45 30.07
N ALA A 190 46.66 1.73 28.92
CA ALA A 190 47.82 0.98 28.46
C ALA A 190 48.92 1.14 29.52
N GLU A 191 49.17 0.10 30.32
CA GLU A 191 50.37 0.00 31.13
C GLU A 191 51.55 0.05 30.17
N ALA A 192 52.17 1.22 30.11
CA ALA A 192 53.45 1.41 29.45
C ALA A 192 54.48 0.62 30.26
N ASP A 193 54.95 -0.44 29.62
CA ASP A 193 56.00 -1.35 29.99
C ASP A 193 57.27 -0.57 30.42
N SER A 194 57.39 -0.22 31.70
CA SER A 194 58.63 0.31 32.28
C SER A 194 59.36 -0.82 33.01
N LEU A 195 59.90 -1.76 32.25
CA LEU A 195 60.99 -2.62 32.69
C LEU A 195 62.26 -1.78 32.84
N SER A 196 62.46 -1.20 34.03
CA SER A 196 63.79 -0.81 34.49
C SER A 196 64.06 -1.47 35.83
N SER A 197 64.79 -2.58 35.80
CA SER A 197 65.50 -3.11 36.96
C SER A 197 67.02 -2.98 36.74
N PRO A 198 67.79 -2.61 37.78
CA PRO A 198 69.19 -2.21 37.65
C PRO A 198 70.11 -3.42 37.79
N LEU A 199 71.04 -3.64 36.86
CA LEU A 199 72.16 -4.55 37.07
C LEU A 199 73.40 -4.11 36.28
N GLY A 200 74.46 -3.78 37.02
CA GLY A 200 75.83 -4.15 36.70
C GLY A 200 76.65 -3.18 35.84
N ALA A 201 77.27 -2.18 36.47
CA ALA A 201 78.50 -1.57 35.95
C ALA A 201 79.53 -1.47 37.09
N VAL A 202 80.37 -2.52 37.21
CA VAL A 202 81.64 -2.50 37.94
C VAL A 202 82.75 -2.51 36.90
N VAL A 203 83.25 -1.33 36.54
CA VAL A 203 84.56 -1.01 35.94
C VAL A 203 84.70 0.50 36.19
N GLY A 204 85.72 1.11 36.78
CA GLY A 204 87.12 0.83 37.09
C GLY A 204 87.80 2.21 37.15
N GLY A 205 88.72 2.45 38.09
CA GLY A 205 89.48 3.70 38.22
C GLY A 205 89.30 4.39 39.56
#